data_AF-A0A521X3K4-F1
#
_entry.id   AF-A0A521X3K4-F1
#
_cell.length_a   1.000
_cell.length_b   1.000
_cell.length_c   1.000
_cell.angle_alpha   90.00
_cell.angle_beta   90.00
_cell.angle_gamma   90.00
#
_symmetry.space_group_name_H-M   'P 1'
#
loop_
_entity.id
_entity.type
_entity.pdbx_description
1 polymer ?
#
loop_
_entity_poly.entity_id
_entity_poly.type
_entity_poly.pdbx_seq_one_letter_code
_entity_poly.pdbx_strand_id
1 'polypeptide(L)'
;MQRFTFKTSHNTLALVIAGTLVAVPALADKPSWNGHGKAGKHQRHEKQSHDRDRDDRQFDQRDERDYRENRYFDDRHRTIINNYYAEQFHSGHCPPGLAKKHNGCMPPGQAKKWQIGRPLPRDVIYYDLPSAILAQMGLPMPGYRYARVNSDILLLSIGTGMVVDAIMGLSGN
;
A
#
# COMPACT_ATOMS: atom_id res chain seq x y z
N MET A 1 -9.37 15.74 -31.08
CA MET A 1 -8.06 15.58 -30.40
C MET A 1 -7.33 16.91 -30.48
N GLN A 2 -7.07 17.58 -29.36
CA GLN A 2 -6.24 18.79 -29.32
C GLN A 2 -5.12 18.58 -28.30
N ARG A 3 -3.87 18.75 -28.76
CA ARG A 3 -2.66 18.59 -27.94
C ARG A 3 -2.23 19.97 -27.46
N PHE A 4 -2.30 20.21 -26.16
CA PHE A 4 -1.69 21.41 -25.56
C PHE A 4 -0.24 21.12 -25.19
N THR A 5 0.69 21.55 -26.04
CA THR A 5 2.13 21.51 -25.78
C THR A 5 2.53 22.66 -24.86
N PHE A 6 2.86 22.36 -23.60
CA PHE A 6 3.45 23.35 -22.69
C PHE A 6 4.91 23.64 -23.06
N LYS A 7 5.25 24.93 -23.09
CA LYS A 7 6.54 25.47 -23.54
C LYS A 7 7.47 25.66 -22.34
N THR A 8 8.70 25.16 -22.42
CA THR A 8 9.71 25.26 -21.36
C THR A 8 10.30 26.67 -21.25
N SER A 9 10.52 27.15 -20.02
CA SER A 9 11.33 28.34 -19.74
C SER A 9 12.63 27.93 -19.03
N HIS A 10 13.75 28.53 -19.44
CA HIS A 10 15.08 28.26 -18.88
C HIS A 10 15.48 29.43 -17.99
N ASN A 11 15.74 29.18 -16.70
CA ASN A 11 16.35 30.17 -15.80
C ASN A 11 17.78 29.72 -15.45
N THR A 12 18.73 30.10 -16.29
CA THR A 12 20.17 30.03 -15.97
C THR A 12 20.59 31.35 -15.31
N LEU A 13 21.03 31.30 -14.06
CA LEU A 13 21.78 32.40 -13.45
C LEU A 13 23.01 31.81 -12.75
N ALA A 14 24.20 32.09 -13.28
CA ALA A 14 25.47 31.74 -12.67
C ALA A 14 26.07 32.98 -12.00
N LEU A 15 26.64 32.81 -10.80
CA LEU A 15 27.44 33.84 -10.15
C LEU A 15 28.59 33.19 -9.39
N VAL A 16 29.81 33.52 -9.80
CA VAL A 16 31.08 33.03 -9.26
C VAL A 16 31.72 34.16 -8.46
N ILE A 17 32.06 33.94 -7.19
CA ILE A 17 32.90 34.84 -6.40
C ILE A 17 33.92 34.01 -5.62
N ALA A 18 35.20 34.38 -5.71
CA ALA A 18 36.34 33.69 -5.08
C ALA A 18 36.58 34.17 -3.62
N GLY A 19 37.30 33.36 -2.84
CA GLY A 19 37.49 33.58 -1.40
C GLY A 19 38.87 34.08 -0.97
N THR A 20 39.11 34.10 0.35
CA THR A 20 40.43 34.33 0.99
C THR A 20 40.57 33.52 2.28
N LEU A 21 41.80 33.08 2.56
CA LEU A 21 42.23 32.39 3.79
C LEU A 21 43.01 33.35 4.69
N VAL A 22 42.67 33.44 5.98
CA VAL A 22 43.58 33.92 7.04
C VAL A 22 43.31 33.11 8.31
N ALA A 23 44.37 32.61 8.96
CA ALA A 23 44.32 31.94 10.25
C ALA A 23 45.10 32.74 11.30
N VAL A 24 44.59 32.81 12.54
CA VAL A 24 45.31 33.39 13.68
C VAL A 24 45.04 32.54 14.93
N PRO A 25 46.05 32.04 15.65
CA PRO A 25 45.88 31.33 16.91
C PRO A 25 45.92 32.27 18.12
N ALA A 26 45.27 31.88 19.21
CA ALA A 26 45.48 32.48 20.53
C ALA A 26 45.48 31.39 21.62
N LEU A 27 46.55 31.35 22.41
CA LEU A 27 46.73 30.50 23.60
C LEU A 27 46.89 31.43 24.82
N ALA A 28 46.26 31.11 25.95
CA ALA A 28 46.49 31.75 27.25
C ALA A 28 46.11 30.79 28.41
N ASP A 29 46.80 30.92 29.55
CA ASP A 29 46.97 29.85 30.56
C ASP A 29 46.14 30.02 31.87
N LYS A 30 45.69 28.88 32.43
CA LYS A 30 45.77 28.38 33.84
C LYS A 30 45.76 29.39 35.02
N PRO A 31 44.98 29.19 36.13
CA PRO A 31 45.09 28.05 37.07
C PRO A 31 43.72 27.58 37.72
N SER A 32 43.58 26.65 38.70
CA SER A 32 44.45 25.77 39.52
C SER A 32 43.67 24.54 40.12
N TRP A 33 44.41 23.56 40.68
CA TRP A 33 44.05 22.62 41.79
C TRP A 33 42.61 22.02 41.90
N ASN A 34 42.43 20.74 41.54
CA ASN A 34 42.41 19.59 42.47
C ASN A 34 42.28 18.27 41.66
N GLY A 35 42.79 17.14 42.16
CA GLY A 35 42.88 15.91 41.35
C GLY A 35 42.14 14.69 41.90
N HIS A 36 41.51 13.90 41.02
CA HIS A 36 41.37 12.44 41.22
C HIS A 36 40.99 11.66 39.93
N GLY A 37 41.43 10.40 39.85
CA GLY A 37 40.53 9.32 39.44
C GLY A 37 40.30 8.97 37.94
N LYS A 38 41.34 8.46 37.27
CA LYS A 38 41.33 7.35 36.26
C LYS A 38 40.43 7.40 35.00
N ALA A 39 40.90 6.67 33.98
CA ALA A 39 40.32 6.60 32.64
C ALA A 39 39.08 5.69 32.54
N GLY A 40 38.10 6.15 31.75
CA GLY A 40 36.98 5.37 31.19
C GLY A 40 36.76 5.80 29.74
N LYS A 41 36.43 4.86 28.85
CA LYS A 41 36.60 5.00 27.39
C LYS A 41 35.25 4.94 26.66
N HIS A 42 35.08 5.79 25.64
CA HIS A 42 33.99 5.81 24.64
C HIS A 42 32.57 6.25 25.08
N GLN A 43 32.10 7.37 24.52
CA GLN A 43 31.04 7.38 23.49
C GLN A 43 31.01 8.72 22.73
N ARG A 44 30.60 8.73 21.46
CA ARG A 44 30.65 9.90 20.56
C ARG A 44 29.26 10.52 20.37
N HIS A 45 29.21 11.85 20.53
CA HIS A 45 28.31 12.80 19.88
C HIS A 45 26.94 12.31 19.39
N GLU A 46 25.97 12.52 20.26
CA GLU A 46 24.67 13.13 19.95
C GLU A 46 24.60 13.86 18.59
N LYS A 47 23.64 13.47 17.75
CA LYS A 47 23.16 14.27 16.62
C LYS A 47 21.66 14.49 16.77
N GLN A 48 21.33 15.69 17.24
CA GLN A 48 19.99 16.24 17.19
C GLN A 48 19.57 16.40 15.72
N SER A 49 18.35 15.99 15.35
CA SER A 49 17.85 16.11 13.97
C SER A 49 16.32 16.20 13.93
N HIS A 50 15.87 17.46 13.97
CA HIS A 50 14.60 18.02 13.49
C HIS A 50 13.28 17.23 13.58
N ASP A 51 12.39 17.76 14.42
CA ASP A 51 10.94 17.66 14.27
C ASP A 51 10.41 18.16 12.91
N ARG A 52 9.13 17.80 12.67
CA ARG A 52 8.22 18.18 11.55
C ARG A 52 8.31 17.27 10.33
N ASP A 53 7.43 16.26 10.32
CA ASP A 53 6.49 15.96 9.22
C ASP A 53 5.78 14.63 9.51
N ARG A 54 4.71 14.67 10.32
CA ARG A 54 3.95 13.46 10.68
C ARG A 54 2.49 13.71 11.06
N ASP A 55 1.72 14.38 10.19
CA ASP A 55 0.26 14.46 10.37
C ASP A 55 -0.61 14.15 9.12
N ASP A 56 -0.04 14.16 7.90
CA ASP A 56 -0.80 13.86 6.67
C ASP A 56 -1.16 12.37 6.45
N ARG A 57 -0.88 11.47 7.40
CA ARG A 57 -1.25 10.04 7.29
C ARG A 57 -2.44 9.63 8.15
N GLN A 58 -3.07 10.55 8.90
CA GLN A 58 -4.22 10.19 9.74
C GLN A 58 -5.53 10.04 8.96
N PHE A 59 -5.66 10.66 7.78
CA PHE A 59 -6.90 10.60 7.01
C PHE A 59 -7.14 9.21 6.39
N ASP A 60 -6.20 8.69 5.59
CA ASP A 60 -6.32 7.37 4.94
C ASP A 60 -6.47 6.21 5.95
N GLN A 61 -5.85 6.31 7.12
CA GLN A 61 -5.93 5.26 8.16
C GLN A 61 -7.26 5.24 8.90
N ARG A 62 -8.07 6.30 8.83
CA ARG A 62 -9.38 6.36 9.48
C ARG A 62 -10.42 5.59 8.69
N ASP A 63 -10.46 5.79 7.37
CA ASP A 63 -11.34 5.05 6.46
C ASP A 63 -11.07 3.53 6.50
N GLU A 64 -9.80 3.11 6.65
CA GLU A 64 -9.45 1.68 6.77
C GLU A 64 -9.72 1.08 8.16
N ARG A 65 -9.90 1.90 9.21
CA ARG A 65 -10.30 1.42 10.55
C ARG A 65 -11.81 1.24 10.66
N ASP A 66 -12.59 2.20 10.16
CA ASP A 66 -14.06 2.18 10.23
C ASP A 66 -14.63 0.93 9.54
N TYR A 67 -14.06 0.58 8.38
CA TYR A 67 -14.38 -0.65 7.63
C TYR A 67 -14.01 -1.98 8.32
N ARG A 68 -13.38 -1.98 9.50
CA ARG A 68 -13.05 -3.21 10.24
C ARG A 68 -14.19 -3.71 11.12
N GLU A 69 -15.10 -2.82 11.52
CA GLU A 69 -16.16 -3.13 12.48
C GLU A 69 -17.41 -3.76 11.81
N ASN A 70 -17.63 -3.50 10.51
CA ASN A 70 -18.73 -4.07 9.72
C ASN A 70 -18.21 -4.82 8.46
N ARG A 71 -17.29 -5.78 8.65
CA ARG A 71 -16.88 -6.71 7.58
C ARG A 71 -17.91 -7.80 7.38
N TYR A 72 -18.39 -7.96 6.16
CA TYR A 72 -19.26 -9.07 5.77
C TYR A 72 -18.46 -10.35 5.53
N PHE A 73 -17.21 -10.23 5.07
CA PHE A 73 -16.30 -11.36 4.90
C PHE A 73 -15.52 -11.68 6.17
N ASP A 74 -16.09 -12.56 7.00
CA ASP A 74 -15.41 -13.24 8.10
C ASP A 74 -14.22 -14.11 7.63
N ASP A 75 -13.47 -14.67 8.60
CA ASP A 75 -12.31 -15.53 8.33
C ASP A 75 -12.68 -16.92 7.78
N ARG A 76 -13.91 -17.38 7.98
CA ARG A 76 -14.44 -18.63 7.41
C ARG A 76 -14.59 -18.51 5.89
N HIS A 77 -15.17 -17.41 5.41
CA HIS A 77 -15.26 -17.09 3.98
C HIS A 77 -13.87 -17.00 3.35
N ARG A 78 -12.93 -16.31 4.01
CA ARG A 78 -11.53 -16.21 3.57
C ARG A 78 -10.88 -17.59 3.42
N THR A 79 -11.08 -18.47 4.40
CA THR A 79 -10.53 -19.83 4.40
C THR A 79 -11.11 -20.67 3.26
N ILE A 80 -12.44 -20.69 3.11
CA ILE A 80 -13.14 -21.45 2.05
C ILE A 80 -12.66 -21.01 0.65
N ILE A 81 -12.63 -19.70 0.41
CA ILE A 81 -12.26 -19.14 -0.91
C ILE A 81 -10.79 -19.41 -1.23
N ASN A 82 -9.86 -19.18 -0.29
CA ASN A 82 -8.45 -19.42 -0.55
C ASN A 82 -8.17 -20.91 -0.81
N ASN A 83 -8.73 -21.82 0.00
CA ASN A 83 -8.57 -23.26 -0.19
C ASN A 83 -9.08 -23.71 -1.57
N TYR A 84 -10.23 -23.19 -2.03
CA TYR A 84 -10.78 -23.54 -3.34
C TYR A 84 -9.90 -23.09 -4.52
N TYR A 85 -9.28 -21.90 -4.44
CA TYR A 85 -8.48 -21.35 -5.53
C TYR A 85 -6.99 -21.70 -5.47
N ALA A 86 -6.47 -22.12 -4.31
CA ALA A 86 -5.05 -22.45 -4.13
C ALA A 86 -4.58 -23.51 -5.14
N GLU A 87 -5.25 -24.66 -5.24
CA GLU A 87 -4.86 -25.73 -6.18
C GLU A 87 -4.94 -25.29 -7.66
N GLN A 88 -5.89 -24.42 -8.00
CA GLN A 88 -6.07 -23.89 -9.36
C GLN A 88 -4.89 -22.98 -9.75
N PHE A 89 -4.45 -22.12 -8.83
CA PHE A 89 -3.31 -21.24 -9.05
C PHE A 89 -1.97 -22.02 -9.10
N HIS A 90 -1.77 -23.00 -8.23
CA HIS A 90 -0.57 -23.84 -8.20
C HIS A 90 -0.43 -24.74 -9.44
N SER A 91 -1.52 -25.38 -9.87
CA SER A 91 -1.53 -26.22 -11.08
C SER A 91 -1.39 -25.42 -12.38
N GLY A 92 -1.42 -24.08 -12.31
CA GLY A 92 -1.30 -23.18 -13.46
C GLY A 92 -2.59 -23.05 -14.29
N HIS A 93 -3.71 -23.60 -13.82
CA HIS A 93 -5.03 -23.41 -14.41
C HIS A 93 -5.64 -22.09 -13.94
N CYS A 94 -5.20 -21.00 -14.54
CA CYS A 94 -5.67 -19.68 -14.15
C CYS A 94 -7.16 -19.49 -14.48
N PRO A 95 -8.01 -19.16 -13.49
CA PRO A 95 -9.41 -18.88 -13.75
C PRO A 95 -9.56 -17.56 -14.52
N PRO A 96 -10.66 -17.35 -15.27
CA PRO A 96 -10.82 -16.24 -16.20
C PRO A 96 -10.43 -14.87 -15.65
N GLY A 97 -9.81 -14.02 -16.47
CA GLY A 97 -9.30 -12.70 -16.08
C GLY A 97 -7.90 -12.72 -15.43
N LEU A 98 -7.34 -13.89 -15.12
CA LEU A 98 -5.95 -14.04 -14.67
C LEU A 98 -5.10 -14.72 -15.76
N ALA A 99 -3.83 -14.32 -15.85
CA ALA A 99 -2.85 -14.90 -16.77
C ALA A 99 -1.73 -15.60 -16.00
N LYS A 100 -1.25 -16.73 -16.51
CA LYS A 100 -0.10 -17.45 -15.93
C LYS A 100 1.17 -16.61 -16.10
N LYS A 101 1.86 -16.36 -15.00
CA LYS A 101 3.18 -15.71 -14.92
C LYS A 101 4.11 -16.55 -14.03
N HIS A 102 5.37 -16.12 -13.90
CA HIS A 102 6.46 -16.87 -13.24
C HIS A 102 6.08 -17.56 -11.93
N ASN A 103 5.26 -16.93 -11.08
CA ASN A 103 4.88 -17.44 -9.77
C ASN A 103 3.35 -17.61 -9.61
N GLY A 104 2.67 -18.12 -10.64
CA GLY A 104 1.23 -18.42 -10.60
C GLY A 104 0.36 -17.46 -11.42
N CYS A 105 -0.88 -17.26 -11.00
CA CYS A 105 -1.91 -16.56 -11.78
C CYS A 105 -2.03 -15.09 -11.36
N MET A 106 -1.74 -14.15 -12.27
CA MET A 106 -1.73 -12.71 -11.98
C MET A 106 -2.66 -11.91 -12.91
N PRO A 107 -3.22 -10.78 -12.44
CA PRO A 107 -4.03 -9.90 -13.27
C PRO A 107 -3.23 -9.25 -14.42
N PRO A 108 -3.87 -9.01 -15.58
CA PRO A 108 -3.35 -8.10 -16.59
C PRO A 108 -3.36 -6.66 -16.04
N GLY A 109 -2.32 -5.88 -16.35
CA GLY A 109 -2.24 -4.46 -15.96
C GLY A 109 -1.84 -4.15 -14.51
N GLN A 110 -1.86 -5.13 -13.59
CA GLN A 110 -1.43 -5.07 -12.17
C GLN A 110 -2.10 -4.04 -11.24
N ALA A 111 -2.48 -2.86 -11.73
CA ALA A 111 -3.23 -1.87 -10.98
C ALA A 111 -4.67 -2.31 -10.77
N LYS A 112 -5.14 -2.24 -9.51
CA LYS A 112 -6.53 -2.49 -9.15
C LYS A 112 -7.41 -1.35 -9.69
N LYS A 113 -8.48 -1.70 -10.40
CA LYS A 113 -9.44 -0.75 -11.00
C LYS A 113 -10.67 -0.46 -10.13
N TRP A 114 -10.82 -1.12 -8.98
CA TRP A 114 -12.01 -1.05 -8.15
C TRP A 114 -11.64 -0.63 -6.72
N GLN A 115 -12.59 -0.03 -5.99
CA GLN A 115 -12.39 0.42 -4.60
C GLN A 115 -13.65 0.10 -3.78
N ILE A 116 -13.49 -0.23 -2.49
CA ILE A 116 -14.61 -0.37 -1.56
C ILE A 116 -15.29 1.00 -1.38
N GLY A 117 -16.60 1.02 -1.19
CA GLY A 117 -17.38 2.26 -1.06
C GLY A 117 -17.61 3.00 -2.40
N ARG A 118 -17.30 2.36 -3.55
CA ARG A 118 -17.52 2.92 -4.89
C ARG A 118 -18.26 1.91 -5.79
N PRO A 119 -19.01 2.37 -6.82
CA PRO A 119 -19.55 1.48 -7.85
C PRO A 119 -18.42 0.78 -8.60
N LEU A 120 -18.58 -0.51 -8.88
CA LEU A 120 -17.68 -1.26 -9.75
C LEU A 120 -17.68 -0.62 -11.15
N PRO A 121 -16.52 -0.19 -11.70
CA PRO A 121 -16.49 0.45 -13.02
C PRO A 121 -16.93 -0.49 -14.15
N ARG A 122 -17.60 0.07 -15.17
CA ARG A 122 -18.21 -0.70 -16.26
C ARG A 122 -17.22 -1.44 -17.15
N ASP A 123 -15.94 -1.07 -17.13
CA ASP A 123 -14.85 -1.73 -17.85
C ASP A 123 -14.19 -2.87 -17.03
N VAL A 124 -14.62 -3.08 -15.79
CA VAL A 124 -14.12 -4.17 -14.93
C VAL A 124 -14.98 -5.41 -15.13
N ILE A 125 -14.38 -6.42 -15.75
CA ILE A 125 -14.99 -7.74 -15.91
C ILE A 125 -15.00 -8.45 -14.56
N TYR A 126 -16.17 -8.97 -14.18
CA TYR A 126 -16.37 -9.80 -13.01
C TYR A 126 -17.00 -11.14 -13.40
N TYR A 127 -16.83 -12.14 -12.54
CA TYR A 127 -17.34 -13.50 -12.72
C TYR A 127 -18.11 -13.95 -11.49
N ASP A 128 -19.10 -14.82 -11.66
CA ASP A 128 -19.77 -15.44 -10.53
C ASP A 128 -18.87 -16.44 -9.80
N LEU A 129 -19.14 -16.65 -8.51
CA LEU A 129 -18.43 -17.64 -7.71
C LEU A 129 -18.95 -19.05 -8.06
N PRO A 130 -18.06 -20.06 -8.16
CA PRO A 130 -18.46 -21.45 -8.34
C PRO A 130 -19.44 -21.92 -7.26
N SER A 131 -20.41 -22.74 -7.66
CA SER A 131 -21.43 -23.30 -6.78
C SER A 131 -20.86 -24.05 -5.57
N ALA A 132 -19.70 -24.69 -5.73
CA ALA A 132 -18.96 -25.35 -4.65
C ALA A 132 -18.55 -24.39 -3.52
N ILE A 133 -18.18 -23.14 -3.83
CA ILE A 133 -17.87 -22.11 -2.83
C ILE A 133 -19.18 -21.64 -2.16
N LEU A 134 -20.21 -21.36 -2.97
CA LEU A 134 -21.51 -20.89 -2.48
C LEU A 134 -22.20 -21.91 -1.55
N ALA A 135 -22.02 -23.21 -1.79
CA ALA A 135 -22.56 -24.27 -0.94
C ALA A 135 -21.94 -24.29 0.47
N GLN A 136 -20.69 -23.85 0.63
CA GLN A 136 -20.00 -23.81 1.92
C GLN A 136 -20.15 -22.45 2.63
N MET A 137 -20.10 -21.36 1.87
CA MET A 137 -20.25 -20.00 2.40
C MET A 137 -21.71 -19.67 2.74
N GLY A 138 -22.65 -20.16 1.93
CA GLY A 138 -24.02 -19.68 1.88
C GLY A 138 -24.21 -18.61 0.80
N LEU A 139 -25.46 -18.21 0.58
CA LEU A 139 -25.81 -17.08 -0.28
C LEU A 139 -25.61 -15.75 0.48
N PRO A 140 -25.27 -14.66 -0.23
CA PRO A 140 -25.26 -13.32 0.36
C PRO A 140 -26.70 -12.87 0.70
N MET A 141 -26.80 -11.84 1.54
CA MET A 141 -28.11 -11.26 1.91
C MET A 141 -28.89 -10.73 0.69
N PRO A 142 -30.24 -10.66 0.76
CA PRO A 142 -31.05 -10.06 -0.30
C PRO A 142 -30.54 -8.67 -0.70
N GLY A 143 -30.46 -8.42 -2.01
CA GLY A 143 -29.91 -7.18 -2.55
C GLY A 143 -28.38 -7.14 -2.71
N TYR A 144 -27.67 -8.24 -2.40
CA TYR A 144 -26.22 -8.35 -2.61
C TYR A 144 -25.86 -9.58 -3.47
N ARG A 145 -24.68 -9.57 -4.09
CA ARG A 145 -24.08 -10.71 -4.78
C ARG A 145 -22.58 -10.82 -4.48
N TYR A 146 -22.06 -12.04 -4.45
CA TYR A 146 -20.61 -12.25 -4.52
C TYR A 146 -20.16 -12.19 -5.98
N ALA A 147 -18.98 -11.62 -6.26
CA ALA A 147 -18.39 -11.58 -7.58
C ALA A 147 -16.85 -11.66 -7.50
N ARG A 148 -16.22 -12.46 -8.35
CA ARG A 148 -14.76 -12.51 -8.50
C ARG A 148 -14.30 -11.48 -9.53
N VAL A 149 -13.38 -10.62 -9.15
CA VAL A 149 -12.66 -9.70 -10.04
C VAL A 149 -11.19 -10.04 -9.96
N ASN A 150 -10.62 -10.56 -11.05
CA ASN A 150 -9.24 -11.05 -11.09
C ASN A 150 -8.96 -12.08 -9.96
N SER A 151 -8.10 -11.70 -9.01
CA SER A 151 -7.66 -12.42 -7.81
C SER A 151 -8.25 -11.81 -6.53
N ASP A 152 -9.41 -11.13 -6.62
CA ASP A 152 -10.16 -10.59 -5.50
C ASP A 152 -11.61 -11.12 -5.55
N ILE A 153 -12.24 -11.31 -4.38
CA ILE A 153 -13.69 -11.54 -4.25
C ILE A 153 -14.34 -10.31 -3.65
N LEU A 154 -15.40 -9.82 -4.29
CA LEU A 154 -16.16 -8.64 -3.90
C LEU A 154 -17.55 -9.05 -3.42
N LEU A 155 -18.06 -8.33 -2.42
CA LEU A 155 -19.49 -8.24 -2.14
C LEU A 155 -20.02 -6.99 -2.86
N LEU A 156 -20.96 -7.17 -3.79
CA LEU A 156 -21.55 -6.09 -4.58
C LEU A 156 -23.01 -5.89 -4.20
N SER A 157 -23.44 -4.64 -4.03
CA SER A 157 -24.86 -4.28 -3.97
C SER A 157 -25.49 -4.39 -5.37
N ILE A 158 -26.62 -5.10 -5.46
CA ILE A 158 -27.40 -5.26 -6.69
C ILE A 158 -28.07 -3.91 -7.05
N GLY A 159 -28.15 -3.61 -8.34
CA GLY A 159 -28.71 -2.36 -8.86
C GLY A 159 -27.71 -1.19 -8.89
N THR A 160 -27.00 -0.94 -7.78
CA THR A 160 -25.98 0.13 -7.72
C THR A 160 -24.60 -0.30 -8.19
N GLY A 161 -24.26 -1.59 -8.05
CA GLY A 161 -22.91 -2.10 -8.30
C GLY A 161 -21.88 -1.66 -7.27
N MET A 162 -22.28 -1.07 -6.14
CA MET A 162 -21.37 -0.63 -5.08
C MET A 162 -20.57 -1.82 -4.53
N VAL A 163 -19.24 -1.67 -4.43
CA VAL A 163 -18.37 -2.60 -3.72
C VAL A 163 -18.52 -2.34 -2.22
N VAL A 164 -19.09 -3.31 -1.51
CA VAL A 164 -19.49 -3.19 -0.11
C VAL A 164 -18.43 -3.76 0.82
N ASP A 165 -17.79 -4.87 0.44
CA ASP A 165 -16.66 -5.48 1.13
C ASP A 165 -15.83 -6.32 0.13
N ALA A 166 -14.61 -6.71 0.49
CA ALA A 166 -13.75 -7.54 -0.35
C ALA A 166 -12.76 -8.43 0.41
N ILE A 167 -12.53 -9.62 -0.14
CA ILE A 167 -11.35 -10.45 0.12
C ILE A 167 -10.37 -10.18 -1.02
N MET A 168 -9.25 -9.53 -0.67
CA MET A 168 -8.23 -9.12 -1.63
C MET A 168 -7.07 -10.11 -1.66
N GLY A 169 -6.47 -10.29 -2.84
CA GLY A 169 -5.23 -11.06 -2.98
C GLY A 169 -5.40 -12.55 -2.64
N LEU A 170 -6.23 -13.25 -3.40
CA LEU A 170 -6.30 -14.71 -3.36
C LEU A 170 -4.92 -15.29 -3.68
N SER A 171 -4.29 -15.88 -2.67
CA SER A 171 -2.91 -16.36 -2.74
C SER A 171 -2.90 -17.89 -2.89
N GLY A 172 -2.32 -18.37 -3.99
CA GLY A 172 -1.80 -19.73 -4.03
C GLY A 172 -0.43 -19.71 -3.38
N ASN A 173 -0.34 -20.16 -2.13
CA ASN A 173 0.89 -20.37 -1.36
C ASN A 173 0.82 -21.74 -0.67
#